data_AF-Q08RS4-F1
#
_entry.id   AF-Q08RS4-F1
#
_cell.length_a   1.000
_cell.length_b   1.000
_cell.length_c   1.000
_cell.angle_alpha   90.00
_cell.angle_beta   90.00
_cell.angle_gamma   90.00
#
_symmetry.space_group_name_H-M   'P 1'
#
loop_
_entity.id
_entity.type
_entity.pdbx_description
1 polymer ?
#
loop_
_entity_poly.entity_id
_entity_poly.type
_entity_poly.pdbx_seq_one_letter_code
_entity_poly.pdbx_strand_id
1 'polypeptide(L)'
;MPVIGWILKGLNALPVYRKQDHPSLMTKNEGTLDAARSALVEGRAITLFPEGRSHSEPSLAELKTGAARIALGAARQGAPVRIIPVGFTYEEKDVFRSEALVEVGTAIEVLPFLQGAGADGEEKETVRLLTERISAEIKAITVNLERWEDLPIIRMAERLYAFRQGEKVGSERLKHWARGLLLFQTEQPERMEQLRSALMSFHRRLALIQASPEDVALTYQRRGVLAFVVKNLGVVCLGLPLFLLGLVLFGVPYQIPRLAARRSELDVQGTVKFLVALAVALVWWPGLTAAFWALGSWGWGVGALLGVPPLALFTLYFSERWSVLWHDITVFFSLGNRSRLKALLQADGEQLSLELERLANEYRVRLESPSASRG
;
A
#
# COMPACT_ATOMS: atom_id res chain seq x y z
N MET A 1 -20.73 -4.36 17.62
CA MET A 1 -19.97 -5.59 17.94
C MET A 1 -19.47 -5.53 19.38
N PRO A 2 -20.15 -6.19 20.35
CA PRO A 2 -19.86 -6.04 21.78
C PRO A 2 -18.43 -6.45 22.18
N VAL A 3 -17.88 -7.51 21.59
CA VAL A 3 -16.50 -7.97 21.85
C VAL A 3 -15.46 -6.98 21.32
N ILE A 4 -15.61 -6.55 20.06
CA ILE A 4 -14.73 -5.53 19.45
C ILE A 4 -14.82 -4.21 20.22
N GLY A 5 -16.02 -3.80 20.62
CA GLY A 5 -16.22 -2.58 21.41
C GLY A 5 -15.54 -2.62 22.77
N TRP A 6 -15.49 -3.77 23.43
CA TRP A 6 -14.77 -3.93 24.70
C TRP A 6 -13.24 -3.82 24.50
N ILE A 7 -12.69 -4.48 23.47
CA ILE A 7 -11.26 -4.38 23.12
C ILE A 7 -10.89 -2.93 22.79
N LEU A 8 -11.68 -2.26 21.94
CA LEU A 8 -11.44 -0.87 21.54
C LEU A 8 -11.49 0.10 22.74
N LYS A 9 -12.43 -0.11 23.68
CA LYS A 9 -12.47 0.67 24.93
C LYS A 9 -11.23 0.42 25.81
N GLY A 10 -10.75 -0.84 25.86
CA GLY A 10 -9.49 -1.18 26.54
C GLY A 10 -8.27 -0.50 25.92
N LEU A 11 -8.34 -0.14 24.63
CA LEU A 11 -7.31 0.62 23.90
C LEU A 11 -7.52 2.15 23.97
N ASN A 12 -8.44 2.64 24.82
CA ASN A 12 -8.83 4.04 24.91
C ASN A 12 -9.30 4.66 23.57
N ALA A 13 -9.91 3.85 22.69
CA ALA A 13 -10.46 4.35 21.44
C ALA A 13 -11.69 5.23 21.69
N LEU A 14 -11.67 6.45 21.12
CA LEU A 14 -12.78 7.39 21.22
C LEU A 14 -13.75 7.19 20.05
N PRO A 15 -15.06 6.98 20.30
CA PRO A 15 -16.03 6.77 19.23
C PRO A 15 -16.25 8.07 18.45
N VAL A 16 -16.09 8.02 17.12
CA VAL A 16 -16.40 9.12 16.21
C VAL A 16 -17.59 8.73 15.34
N TYR A 17 -18.62 9.59 15.30
CA TYR A 17 -19.80 9.38 14.48
C TYR A 17 -19.65 10.11 13.15
N ARG A 18 -19.68 9.39 12.03
CA ARG A 18 -19.64 9.97 10.69
C ARG A 18 -21.03 10.44 10.26
N LYS A 19 -21.11 11.64 9.68
CA LYS A 19 -22.37 12.22 9.16
C LYS A 19 -23.08 11.30 8.18
N GLN A 20 -22.33 10.59 7.34
CA GLN A 20 -22.86 9.66 6.33
C GLN A 20 -23.48 8.38 6.93
N ASP A 21 -23.05 7.95 8.12
CA ASP A 21 -23.56 6.73 8.76
C ASP A 21 -24.71 7.04 9.72
N HIS A 22 -24.53 8.07 10.57
CA HIS A 22 -25.45 8.39 11.67
C HIS A 22 -25.59 9.91 11.88
N PRO A 23 -26.36 10.63 11.02
CA PRO A 23 -26.50 12.08 11.10
C PRO A 23 -27.01 12.58 12.46
N SER A 24 -27.93 11.84 13.08
CA SER A 24 -28.56 12.19 14.36
C SER A 24 -27.62 12.07 15.58
N LEU A 25 -26.47 11.40 15.43
CA LEU A 25 -25.50 11.20 16.51
C LEU A 25 -24.31 12.18 16.45
N MET A 26 -24.31 13.11 15.49
CA MET A 26 -23.22 14.08 15.31
C MET A 26 -22.96 14.93 16.55
N THR A 27 -23.99 15.24 17.35
CA THR A 27 -23.88 15.99 18.60
C THR A 27 -22.99 15.27 19.63
N LYS A 28 -22.89 13.93 19.58
CA LYS A 28 -22.00 13.17 20.47
C LYS A 28 -20.52 13.36 20.13
N ASN A 29 -20.19 13.91 18.97
CA ASN A 29 -18.79 14.18 18.61
C ASN A 29 -18.18 15.30 19.43
N GLU A 30 -18.98 16.22 20.01
CA GLU A 30 -18.44 17.27 20.89
C GLU A 30 -17.73 16.66 22.10
N GLY A 31 -18.37 15.70 22.77
CA GLY A 31 -17.74 14.96 23.87
C GLY A 31 -16.48 14.18 23.44
N THR A 32 -16.44 13.68 22.20
CA THR A 32 -15.24 13.00 21.66
C THR A 32 -14.10 13.98 21.38
N LEU A 33 -14.38 15.17 20.83
CA LEU A 33 -13.39 16.21 20.62
C LEU A 33 -12.81 16.71 21.95
N ASP A 34 -13.68 16.87 22.96
CA ASP A 34 -13.28 17.27 24.30
C ASP A 34 -12.41 16.21 24.97
N ALA A 35 -12.77 14.93 24.87
CA ALA A 35 -11.96 13.84 25.40
C ALA A 35 -10.58 13.75 24.72
N ALA A 36 -10.53 13.95 23.40
CA ALA A 36 -9.28 13.99 22.66
C ALA A 36 -8.40 15.19 23.10
N ARG A 37 -9.00 16.37 23.27
CA ARG A 37 -8.29 17.54 23.79
C ARG A 37 -7.71 17.27 25.19
N SER A 38 -8.52 16.74 26.11
CA SER A 38 -8.06 16.44 27.47
C SER A 38 -6.92 15.42 27.48
N ALA A 39 -6.99 14.40 26.63
CA ALA A 39 -5.90 13.42 26.50
C ALA A 39 -4.58 14.07 26.05
N LEU A 40 -4.61 15.03 25.11
CA LEU A 40 -3.40 15.77 24.72
C LEU A 40 -2.87 16.66 25.85
N VAL A 41 -3.75 17.30 26.62
CA VAL A 41 -3.37 18.12 27.78
C VAL A 41 -2.74 17.27 28.88
N GLU A 42 -3.20 16.04 29.06
CA GLU A 42 -2.62 15.02 29.94
C GLU A 42 -1.30 14.44 29.42
N GLY A 43 -0.78 14.90 28.27
CA GLY A 43 0.47 14.43 27.68
C GLY A 43 0.35 13.08 26.96
N ARG A 44 -0.86 12.63 26.61
CA ARG A 44 -1.08 11.42 25.81
C ARG A 44 -0.96 11.71 24.33
N ALA A 45 -0.73 10.65 23.54
CA ALA A 45 -0.75 10.71 22.08
C ALA A 45 -2.10 10.24 21.52
N ILE A 46 -2.49 10.81 20.37
CA ILE A 46 -3.73 10.47 19.67
C ILE A 46 -3.40 10.16 18.22
N THR A 47 -4.01 9.10 17.70
CA THR A 47 -4.01 8.78 16.27
C THR A 47 -5.42 9.03 15.71
N LEU A 48 -5.50 9.71 14.57
CA LEU A 48 -6.76 9.99 13.89
C LEU A 48 -6.59 9.98 12.38
N PHE A 49 -7.69 9.79 11.65
CA PHE A 49 -7.75 9.84 10.19
C PHE A 49 -8.62 11.03 9.77
N PRO A 50 -8.01 12.16 9.35
CA PRO A 50 -8.71 13.43 9.23
C PRO A 50 -9.72 13.50 8.07
N GLU A 51 -9.65 12.61 7.08
CA GLU A 51 -10.64 12.46 6.01
C GLU A 51 -12.01 11.99 6.56
N GLY A 52 -11.97 11.20 7.65
CA GLY A 52 -13.15 10.64 8.28
C GLY A 52 -13.96 9.72 7.37
N ARG A 53 -13.33 9.08 6.39
CA ARG A 53 -13.83 7.97 5.57
C ARG A 53 -12.65 7.11 5.11
N SER A 54 -12.89 5.85 4.79
CA SER A 54 -11.98 5.08 3.95
C SER A 54 -12.42 5.28 2.51
N HIS A 55 -11.47 5.41 1.59
CA HIS A 55 -11.78 5.57 0.18
C HIS A 55 -10.78 4.88 -0.73
N SER A 56 -11.24 4.67 -1.96
CA SER A 56 -10.48 4.10 -3.06
C SER A 56 -10.20 5.11 -4.18
N GLU A 57 -10.22 6.41 -3.87
CA GLU A 57 -9.88 7.50 -4.80
C GLU A 57 -8.36 7.59 -5.06
N PRO A 58 -7.95 8.12 -6.23
CA PRO A 58 -6.55 8.15 -6.68
C PRO A 58 -5.67 9.19 -5.95
N SER A 59 -6.27 10.04 -5.12
CA SER A 59 -5.59 11.06 -4.32
C SER A 59 -6.24 11.20 -2.94
N LEU A 60 -5.54 11.88 -2.03
CA LEU A 60 -6.01 12.17 -0.68
C LEU A 60 -7.36 12.92 -0.70
N ALA A 61 -8.36 12.38 -0.01
CA ALA A 61 -9.62 13.08 0.18
C ALA A 61 -9.46 14.38 0.97
N GLU A 62 -10.47 15.24 0.84
CA GLU A 62 -10.55 16.46 1.63
C GLU A 62 -10.55 16.16 3.14
N LEU A 63 -9.70 16.87 3.87
CA LEU A 63 -9.58 16.71 5.31
C LEU A 63 -10.68 17.49 6.05
N LYS A 64 -11.25 16.87 7.08
CA LYS A 64 -12.15 17.53 8.02
C LYS A 64 -11.34 18.32 9.06
N THR A 65 -11.94 19.39 9.57
CA THR A 65 -11.31 20.32 10.53
C THR A 65 -11.09 19.77 11.95
N GLY A 66 -11.59 18.55 12.25
CA GLY A 66 -11.55 17.98 13.60
C GLY A 66 -10.14 17.87 14.19
N ALA A 67 -9.16 17.48 13.38
CA ALA A 67 -7.76 17.37 13.81
C ALA A 67 -7.19 18.72 14.28
N ALA A 68 -7.39 19.77 13.46
CA ALA A 68 -6.96 21.12 13.79
C ALA A 68 -7.67 21.66 15.04
N ARG A 69 -8.98 21.43 15.18
CA ARG A 69 -9.76 21.85 16.36
C ARG A 69 -9.27 21.21 17.66
N ILE A 70 -8.99 19.90 17.64
CA ILE A 70 -8.44 19.19 18.81
C ILE A 70 -7.08 19.78 19.19
N ALA A 71 -6.18 19.91 18.20
CA ALA A 71 -4.82 20.36 18.43
C ALA A 71 -4.75 21.80 18.95
N LEU A 72 -5.46 22.73 18.29
CA LEU A 72 -5.53 24.14 18.71
C LEU A 72 -6.20 24.28 20.09
N GLY A 73 -7.26 23.50 20.34
CA GLY A 73 -7.95 23.48 21.63
C GLY A 73 -7.04 23.04 22.78
N ALA A 74 -6.22 22.02 22.57
CA ALA A 74 -5.24 21.57 23.58
C ALA A 74 -4.09 22.56 23.74
N ALA A 75 -3.59 23.13 22.65
CA ALA A 75 -2.51 24.12 22.68
C ALA A 75 -2.91 25.41 23.42
N ARG A 76 -4.17 25.85 23.31
CA ARG A 76 -4.71 26.98 24.10
C ARG A 76 -4.73 26.72 25.60
N GLN A 77 -4.76 25.46 26.02
CA GLN A 77 -4.66 25.06 27.43
C GLN A 77 -3.21 24.87 27.89
N GLY A 78 -2.23 25.27 27.06
CA GLY A 78 -0.80 25.21 27.39
C GLY A 78 -0.13 23.89 27.00
N ALA A 79 -0.83 22.97 26.31
CA ALA A 79 -0.21 21.72 25.86
C ALA A 79 0.75 21.97 24.67
N PRO A 80 1.99 21.44 24.70
CA PRO A 80 2.94 21.56 23.59
C PRO A 80 2.59 20.55 22.47
N VAL A 81 1.48 20.79 21.77
CA VAL A 81 0.96 19.87 20.76
C VAL A 81 1.80 19.92 19.48
N ARG A 82 2.17 18.74 18.99
CA ARG A 82 2.77 18.51 17.67
C ARG A 82 1.91 17.56 16.87
N ILE A 83 1.78 17.81 15.57
CA ILE A 83 1.10 16.91 14.65
C ILE A 83 2.15 16.24 13.78
N ILE A 84 2.17 14.90 13.76
CA ILE A 84 3.09 14.11 12.93
C ILE A 84 2.27 13.51 11.78
N PRO A 85 2.47 14.00 10.53
CA PRO A 85 1.84 13.40 9.35
C PRO A 85 2.38 11.98 9.13
N VAL A 86 1.49 11.02 8.87
CA VAL A 86 1.87 9.65 8.51
C VAL A 86 1.12 9.26 7.23
N GLY A 87 1.85 8.98 6.17
CA GLY A 87 1.32 8.60 4.86
C GLY A 87 1.38 7.09 4.65
N PHE A 88 0.33 6.54 4.06
CA PHE A 88 0.25 5.13 3.65
C PHE A 88 0.07 5.06 2.14
N THR A 89 0.95 4.33 1.45
CA THR A 89 0.78 3.98 0.03
C THR A 89 0.78 2.48 -0.12
N TYR A 90 -0.35 1.90 -0.51
CA TYR A 90 -0.48 0.46 -0.75
C TYR A 90 -0.19 0.15 -2.22
N GLU A 91 0.56 -0.93 -2.48
CA GLU A 91 0.74 -1.41 -3.85
C GLU A 91 -0.56 -2.00 -4.41
N GLU A 92 -1.18 -2.92 -3.66
CA GLU A 92 -2.48 -3.53 -3.96
C GLU A 92 -3.26 -3.73 -2.65
N LYS A 93 -4.08 -2.74 -2.29
CA LYS A 93 -4.79 -2.67 -1.00
C LYS A 93 -5.69 -3.87 -0.68
N ASP A 94 -6.18 -4.57 -1.69
CA ASP A 94 -7.07 -5.72 -1.55
C ASP A 94 -6.32 -7.06 -1.67
N VAL A 95 -5.03 -7.05 -2.00
CA VAL A 95 -4.22 -8.27 -2.15
C VAL A 95 -3.48 -8.56 -0.84
N PHE A 96 -3.65 -9.79 -0.35
CA PHE A 96 -2.98 -10.25 0.86
C PHE A 96 -1.46 -10.29 0.64
N ARG A 97 -0.70 -9.76 1.60
CA ARG A 97 0.76 -9.62 1.56
C ARG A 97 1.29 -8.74 0.41
N SER A 98 0.42 -7.87 -0.13
CA SER A 98 0.90 -6.74 -0.92
C SER A 98 1.71 -5.78 -0.05
N GLU A 99 2.68 -5.09 -0.67
CA GLU A 99 3.53 -4.14 0.01
C GLU A 99 2.79 -2.85 0.37
N ALA A 100 3.20 -2.23 1.47
CA ALA A 100 2.74 -0.91 1.89
C ALA A 100 3.95 -0.06 2.28
N LEU A 101 4.05 1.13 1.69
CA LEU A 101 4.99 2.17 2.11
C LEU A 101 4.33 2.99 3.24
N VAL A 102 5.03 3.08 4.36
CA VAL A 102 4.69 3.99 5.46
C VAL A 102 5.75 5.07 5.51
N GLU A 103 5.32 6.32 5.36
CA GLU A 103 6.22 7.46 5.42
C GLU A 103 5.80 8.39 6.55
N VAL A 104 6.79 8.85 7.33
CA VAL A 104 6.57 9.75 8.46
C VAL A 104 7.09 11.13 8.08
N GLY A 105 6.17 12.11 8.04
CA GLY A 105 6.48 13.49 7.70
C GLY A 105 7.10 14.28 8.84
N THR A 106 7.42 15.54 8.55
CA THR A 106 7.98 16.46 9.56
C THR A 106 6.90 16.88 10.56
N ALA A 107 7.26 16.98 11.84
CA ALA A 107 6.33 17.44 12.86
C ALA A 107 5.89 18.90 12.60
N ILE A 108 4.58 19.14 12.69
CA ILE A 108 3.97 20.47 12.61
C ILE A 108 3.79 20.96 14.05
N GLU A 109 4.50 22.02 14.41
CA GLU A 109 4.30 22.74 15.67
C GLU A 109 2.97 23.50 15.64
N VAL A 110 2.12 23.31 16.64
CA VAL A 110 0.78 23.93 16.68
C VAL A 110 0.81 25.33 17.28
N LEU A 111 1.72 25.60 18.22
CA LEU A 111 1.81 26.87 18.93
C LEU A 111 1.91 28.12 18.02
N PRO A 112 2.70 28.13 16.93
CA PRO A 112 2.79 29.31 16.05
C PRO A 112 1.45 29.72 15.42
N PHE A 113 0.51 28.79 15.24
CA PHE A 113 -0.81 29.08 14.68
C PHE A 113 -1.70 29.86 15.66
N LEU A 114 -1.43 29.80 16.97
CA LEU A 114 -2.20 30.54 17.97
C LEU A 114 -1.79 32.01 18.12
N GLN A 115 -0.58 32.37 17.70
CA GLN A 115 -0.02 33.71 17.91
C GLN A 115 -0.68 34.79 17.03
N GLY A 116 -1.54 34.40 16.08
CA GLY A 116 -2.27 35.30 15.18
C GLY A 116 -3.77 35.42 15.41
N ALA A 117 -4.32 34.89 16.53
CA ALA A 117 -5.77 34.83 16.75
C ALA A 117 -6.23 35.53 18.06
N GLY A 118 -6.80 36.72 17.94
CA GLY A 118 -7.48 37.52 18.96
C GLY A 118 -9.00 37.75 18.76
N ALA A 119 -9.62 37.37 17.62
CA ALA A 119 -11.07 37.50 17.37
C ALA A 119 -11.76 36.22 16.84
N ASP A 120 -13.08 36.07 17.01
CA ASP A 120 -13.87 34.89 16.58
C ASP A 120 -13.74 34.58 15.07
N GLY A 121 -13.55 35.59 14.23
CA GLY A 121 -13.27 35.44 12.80
C GLY A 121 -11.90 34.80 12.52
N GLU A 122 -10.92 35.07 13.38
CA GLU A 122 -9.56 34.56 13.27
C GLU A 122 -9.45 33.10 13.74
N GLU A 123 -10.36 32.64 14.61
CA GLU A 123 -10.38 31.22 15.01
C GLU A 123 -10.71 30.29 13.85
N LYS A 124 -11.74 30.62 13.05
CA LYS A 124 -12.12 29.80 11.88
C LYS A 124 -10.99 29.75 10.86
N GLU A 125 -10.34 30.90 10.66
CA GLU A 125 -9.22 31.01 9.73
C GLU A 125 -8.00 30.23 10.22
N THR A 126 -7.68 30.29 11.51
CA THR A 126 -6.59 29.50 12.12
C THR A 126 -6.83 28.00 11.96
N VAL A 127 -8.07 27.55 12.17
CA VAL A 127 -8.46 26.14 11.95
C VAL A 127 -8.30 25.75 10.48
N ARG A 128 -8.70 26.62 9.54
CA ARG A 128 -8.54 26.40 8.10
C ARG A 128 -7.08 26.27 7.72
N LEU A 129 -6.24 27.24 8.11
CA LEU A 129 -4.80 27.26 7.82
C LEU A 129 -4.08 26.02 8.37
N LEU A 130 -4.37 25.61 9.60
CA LEU A 130 -3.77 24.39 10.16
C LEU A 130 -4.27 23.14 9.43
N THR A 131 -5.55 23.07 9.06
CA THR A 131 -6.10 21.95 8.28
C THR A 131 -5.43 21.86 6.90
N GLU A 132 -5.22 22.98 6.23
CA GLU A 132 -4.52 23.07 4.94
C GLU A 132 -3.05 22.67 5.09
N ARG A 133 -2.37 23.10 6.16
CA ARG A 133 -1.00 22.68 6.45
C ARG A 133 -0.90 21.16 6.64
N ILE A 134 -1.80 20.56 7.42
CA ILE A 134 -1.85 19.10 7.61
C ILE A 134 -2.09 18.40 6.27
N SER A 135 -3.03 18.90 5.47
CA SER A 135 -3.33 18.34 4.14
C SER A 135 -2.12 18.38 3.21
N ALA A 136 -1.42 19.52 3.15
CA ALA A 136 -0.23 19.68 2.32
C ALA A 136 0.90 18.72 2.73
N GLU A 137 1.14 18.56 4.03
CA GLU A 137 2.19 17.66 4.53
C GLU A 137 1.85 16.19 4.29
N ILE A 138 0.58 15.76 4.45
CA ILE A 138 0.15 14.39 4.10
C ILE A 138 0.25 14.15 2.59
N LYS A 139 -0.14 15.12 1.76
CA LYS A 139 -0.01 15.01 0.30
C LYS A 139 1.45 14.91 -0.16
N ALA A 140 2.37 15.59 0.53
CA ALA A 140 3.80 15.55 0.19
C ALA A 140 4.42 14.15 0.40
N ILE A 141 3.89 13.38 1.35
CA ILE A 141 4.39 12.05 1.73
C ILE A 141 3.53 10.89 1.19
N THR A 142 2.53 11.18 0.36
CA THR A 142 1.65 10.17 -0.26
C THR A 142 1.64 10.29 -1.79
N VAL A 143 1.29 9.21 -2.48
CA VAL A 143 1.09 9.22 -3.93
C VAL A 143 -0.29 9.80 -4.24
N ASN A 144 -0.34 10.88 -5.00
CA ASN A 144 -1.57 11.59 -5.36
C ASN A 144 -1.67 11.72 -6.88
N LEU A 145 -2.71 11.11 -7.45
CA LEU A 145 -2.97 11.09 -8.89
C LEU A 145 -4.33 11.76 -9.19
N GLU A 146 -4.44 12.38 -10.36
CA GLU A 146 -5.73 12.87 -10.86
C GLU A 146 -6.67 11.71 -11.20
N ARG A 147 -6.13 10.64 -11.81
CA ARG A 147 -6.90 9.48 -12.25
C ARG A 147 -6.15 8.17 -12.03
N TRP A 148 -6.87 7.06 -11.87
CA TRP A 148 -6.24 5.74 -11.66
C TRP A 148 -5.47 5.24 -12.88
N GLU A 149 -5.84 5.69 -14.07
CA GLU A 149 -5.20 5.35 -15.35
C GLU A 149 -3.76 5.86 -15.44
N ASP A 150 -3.37 6.79 -14.55
CA ASP A 150 -2.00 7.31 -14.47
C ASP A 150 -1.06 6.40 -13.69
N LEU A 151 -1.61 5.53 -12.83
CA LEU A 151 -0.80 4.65 -11.98
C LEU A 151 0.08 3.67 -12.79
N PRO A 152 -0.43 2.97 -13.83
CA PRO A 152 0.41 2.11 -14.66
C PRO A 152 1.56 2.88 -15.35
N ILE A 153 1.32 4.15 -15.70
CA ILE A 153 2.30 5.00 -16.38
C ILE A 153 3.43 5.35 -15.42
N ILE A 154 3.12 5.87 -14.23
CA ILE A 154 4.16 6.22 -13.25
C ILE A 154 4.92 4.98 -12.74
N ARG A 155 4.26 3.82 -12.62
CA ARG A 155 4.93 2.56 -12.28
C ARG A 155 5.88 2.10 -13.38
N MET A 156 5.48 2.20 -14.65
CA MET A 156 6.34 1.86 -15.77
C MET A 156 7.53 2.83 -15.88
N ALA A 157 7.28 4.13 -15.67
CA ALA A 157 8.32 5.15 -15.63
C ALA A 157 9.36 4.84 -14.54
N GLU A 158 8.90 4.54 -13.33
CA GLU A 158 9.77 4.16 -12.22
C GLU A 158 10.57 2.89 -12.49
N ARG A 159 9.94 1.84 -13.05
CA ARG A 159 10.65 0.60 -13.40
C ARG A 159 11.74 0.84 -14.44
N LEU A 160 11.44 1.55 -15.52
CA LEU A 160 12.41 1.87 -16.56
C LEU A 160 13.55 2.75 -16.04
N TYR A 161 13.23 3.73 -15.19
CA TYR A 161 14.21 4.60 -14.58
C TYR A 161 15.12 3.84 -13.60
N ALA A 162 14.55 3.06 -12.68
CA ALA A 162 15.30 2.26 -11.71
C ALA A 162 16.20 1.24 -12.42
N PHE A 163 15.66 0.54 -13.41
CA PHE A 163 16.41 -0.40 -14.24
C PHE A 163 17.63 0.26 -14.89
N ARG A 164 17.46 1.45 -15.46
CA ARG A 164 18.53 2.22 -16.09
C ARG A 164 19.61 2.65 -15.11
N GLN A 165 19.22 3.04 -13.89
CA GLN A 165 20.18 3.41 -12.83
C GLN A 165 20.84 2.20 -12.15
N GLY A 166 20.42 0.98 -12.45
CA GLY A 166 20.86 -0.21 -11.73
C GLY A 166 20.35 -0.26 -10.27
N GLU A 167 19.27 0.48 -9.99
CA GLU A 167 18.64 0.57 -8.68
C GLU A 167 17.39 -0.32 -8.60
N LYS A 168 16.94 -0.61 -7.39
CA LYS A 168 15.63 -1.22 -7.18
C LYS A 168 14.53 -0.18 -7.34
N VAL A 169 13.35 -0.62 -7.77
CA VAL A 169 12.12 0.18 -7.75
C VAL A 169 11.91 0.76 -6.36
N GLY A 170 11.78 2.09 -6.28
CA GLY A 170 11.66 2.82 -5.03
C GLY A 170 10.26 3.40 -4.87
N SER A 171 9.53 2.94 -3.85
CA SER A 171 8.18 3.46 -3.55
C SER A 171 8.19 4.97 -3.24
N GLU A 172 9.29 5.51 -2.73
CA GLU A 172 9.45 6.96 -2.51
C GLU A 172 9.46 7.76 -3.84
N ARG A 173 10.09 7.21 -4.89
CA ARG A 173 10.16 7.86 -6.20
C ARG A 173 8.80 7.90 -6.91
N LEU A 174 7.89 6.98 -6.60
CA LEU A 174 6.52 7.04 -7.14
C LEU A 174 5.81 8.35 -6.80
N LYS A 175 6.08 8.96 -5.63
CA LYS A 175 5.54 10.29 -5.28
C LYS A 175 6.12 11.40 -6.16
N HIS A 176 7.40 11.30 -6.52
CA HIS A 176 8.04 12.24 -7.44
C HIS A 176 7.49 12.08 -8.85
N TRP A 177 7.26 10.84 -9.32
CA TRP A 177 6.61 10.59 -10.60
C TRP A 177 5.19 11.13 -10.64
N ALA A 178 4.40 10.94 -9.57
CA ALA A 178 3.04 11.49 -9.48
C ALA A 178 3.03 13.03 -9.55
N ARG A 179 3.90 13.70 -8.79
CA ARG A 179 4.02 15.17 -8.84
C ARG A 179 4.56 15.67 -10.19
N GLY A 180 5.58 15.01 -10.72
CA GLY A 180 6.17 15.33 -12.01
C GLY A 180 5.18 15.16 -13.15
N LEU A 181 4.33 14.13 -13.09
CA LEU A 181 3.26 13.91 -14.06
C LEU A 181 2.29 15.10 -14.13
N LEU A 182 1.82 15.59 -12.98
CA LEU A 182 0.88 16.72 -12.91
C LEU A 182 1.50 18.01 -13.47
N LEU A 183 2.76 18.29 -13.11
CA LEU A 183 3.50 19.43 -13.66
C LEU A 183 3.69 19.31 -15.17
N PHE A 184 4.15 18.15 -15.64
CA PHE A 184 4.43 17.90 -17.05
C PHE A 184 3.15 17.93 -17.90
N GLN A 185 2.04 17.42 -17.39
CA GLN A 185 0.72 17.51 -18.03
C GLN A 185 0.23 18.96 -18.17
N THR A 186 0.54 19.82 -17.18
CA THR A 186 0.15 21.23 -17.20
C THR A 186 1.04 22.04 -18.15
N GLU A 187 2.35 21.79 -18.17
CA GLU A 187 3.31 22.56 -18.96
C GLU A 187 3.42 22.11 -20.41
N GLN A 188 3.38 20.80 -20.70
CA GLN A 188 3.63 20.21 -22.02
C GLN A 188 2.60 19.11 -22.37
N PRO A 189 1.31 19.46 -22.54
CA PRO A 189 0.24 18.47 -22.69
C PRO A 189 0.41 17.57 -23.93
N GLU A 190 0.85 18.12 -25.06
CA GLU A 190 1.05 17.33 -26.29
C GLU A 190 2.16 16.28 -26.15
N ARG A 191 3.28 16.67 -25.52
CA ARG A 191 4.41 15.78 -25.28
C ARG A 191 4.06 14.71 -24.24
N MET A 192 3.26 15.08 -23.24
CA MET A 192 2.73 14.11 -22.27
C MET A 192 1.87 13.05 -22.94
N GLU A 193 1.00 13.42 -23.89
CA GLU A 193 0.15 12.44 -24.58
C GLU A 193 0.97 11.48 -25.46
N GLN A 194 2.02 11.98 -26.12
CA GLN A 194 2.96 11.15 -26.88
C GLN A 194 3.68 10.15 -25.98
N LEU A 195 4.22 10.62 -24.84
CA LEU A 195 4.89 9.77 -23.86
C LEU A 195 3.93 8.73 -23.26
N ARG A 196 2.70 9.14 -22.91
CA ARG A 196 1.64 8.27 -22.42
C ARG A 196 1.36 7.14 -23.41
N SER A 197 1.15 7.48 -24.68
CA SER A 197 0.90 6.51 -25.74
C SER A 197 2.07 5.52 -25.89
N ALA A 198 3.30 6.03 -25.88
CA ALA A 198 4.50 5.20 -26.01
C ALA A 198 4.68 4.24 -24.82
N LEU A 199 4.57 4.74 -23.58
CA LEU A 199 4.66 3.94 -22.36
C LEU A 199 3.54 2.89 -22.28
N MET A 200 2.30 3.25 -22.61
CA MET A 200 1.17 2.32 -22.60
C MET A 200 1.30 1.26 -23.70
N SER A 201 1.79 1.64 -24.88
CA SER A 201 2.07 0.69 -25.96
C SER A 201 3.14 -0.32 -25.54
N PHE A 202 4.24 0.16 -24.94
CA PHE A 202 5.30 -0.68 -24.42
C PHE A 202 4.81 -1.58 -23.27
N HIS A 203 4.06 -1.03 -22.31
CA HIS A 203 3.44 -1.79 -21.22
C HIS A 203 2.55 -2.92 -21.73
N ARG A 204 1.68 -2.65 -22.72
CA ARG A 204 0.83 -3.68 -23.33
C ARG A 204 1.65 -4.79 -24.00
N ARG A 205 2.72 -4.43 -24.73
CA ARG A 205 3.61 -5.42 -25.37
C ARG A 205 4.29 -6.32 -24.34
N LEU A 206 4.76 -5.75 -23.23
CA LEU A 206 5.35 -6.49 -22.11
C LEU A 206 4.33 -7.40 -21.42
N ALA A 207 3.11 -6.91 -21.18
CA ALA A 207 2.03 -7.68 -20.56
C ALA A 207 1.65 -8.93 -21.38
N LEU A 208 1.68 -8.85 -22.72
CA LEU A 208 1.37 -9.99 -23.61
C LEU A 208 2.37 -11.16 -23.47
N ILE A 209 3.61 -10.86 -23.11
CA ILE A 209 4.66 -11.88 -22.91
C ILE A 209 4.94 -12.14 -21.43
N GLN A 210 4.15 -11.54 -20.54
CA GLN A 210 4.32 -11.57 -19.09
C GLN A 210 5.76 -11.24 -18.68
N ALA A 211 6.39 -10.24 -19.30
CA ALA A 211 7.75 -9.83 -18.99
C ALA A 211 7.78 -8.42 -18.37
N SER A 212 8.78 -8.16 -17.54
CA SER A 212 9.10 -6.82 -17.05
C SER A 212 10.27 -6.23 -17.84
N PRO A 213 10.51 -4.90 -17.81
CA PRO A 213 11.66 -4.30 -18.50
C PRO A 213 13.00 -4.95 -18.15
N GLU A 214 13.16 -5.35 -16.89
CA GLU A 214 14.37 -6.00 -16.36
C GLU A 214 14.59 -7.37 -17.02
N ASP A 215 13.50 -8.11 -17.27
CA ASP A 215 13.52 -9.45 -17.88
C ASP A 215 14.04 -9.43 -19.32
N VAL A 216 13.79 -8.33 -20.04
CA VAL A 216 14.20 -8.16 -21.45
C VAL A 216 15.70 -7.97 -21.56
N ALA A 217 16.34 -7.35 -20.57
CA ALA A 217 17.77 -7.07 -20.60
C ALA A 217 18.67 -8.21 -20.09
N LEU A 218 18.10 -9.21 -19.39
CA LEU A 218 18.88 -10.33 -18.86
C LEU A 218 19.54 -11.13 -20.00
N THR A 219 20.88 -11.17 -19.98
CA THR A 219 21.68 -12.07 -20.81
C THR A 219 21.98 -13.34 -20.02
N TYR A 220 21.24 -14.41 -20.32
CA TYR A 220 21.38 -15.69 -19.62
C TYR A 220 22.74 -16.34 -19.91
N GLN A 221 23.65 -16.34 -18.93
CA GLN A 221 24.93 -17.05 -19.02
C GLN A 221 24.76 -18.55 -18.72
N ARG A 222 25.23 -19.42 -19.62
CA ARG A 222 25.01 -20.89 -19.60
C ARG A 222 25.41 -21.59 -18.29
N ARG A 223 26.44 -21.10 -17.58
CA ARG A 223 26.89 -21.69 -16.28
C ARG A 223 25.98 -21.33 -15.10
N GLY A 224 25.36 -20.15 -15.12
CA GLY A 224 24.36 -19.76 -14.11
C GLY A 224 23.07 -20.57 -14.24
N VAL A 225 22.71 -20.95 -15.47
CA VAL A 225 21.51 -21.75 -15.76
C VAL A 225 21.58 -23.14 -15.10
N LEU A 226 22.73 -23.83 -15.13
CA LEU A 226 22.84 -25.17 -14.56
C LEU A 226 22.71 -25.17 -13.03
N ALA A 227 23.39 -24.24 -12.33
CA ALA A 227 23.27 -24.09 -10.88
C ALA A 227 21.86 -23.68 -10.45
N PHE A 228 21.21 -22.81 -11.23
CA PHE A 228 19.81 -22.41 -11.05
C PHE A 228 18.86 -23.61 -11.20
N VAL A 229 19.03 -24.41 -12.26
CA VAL A 229 18.21 -25.61 -12.51
C VAL A 229 18.37 -26.61 -11.37
N VAL A 230 19.59 -26.97 -10.95
CA VAL A 230 19.80 -27.95 -9.88
C VAL A 230 19.23 -27.48 -8.54
N LYS A 231 19.46 -26.21 -8.17
CA LYS A 231 18.91 -25.62 -6.94
C LYS A 231 17.38 -25.62 -6.95
N ASN A 232 16.77 -25.23 -8.08
CA ASN A 232 15.31 -25.20 -8.19
C ASN A 232 14.72 -26.62 -8.24
N LEU A 233 15.38 -27.57 -8.91
CA LEU A 233 14.93 -28.96 -8.96
C LEU A 233 14.91 -29.58 -7.56
N GLY A 234 15.93 -29.32 -6.74
CA GLY A 234 15.97 -29.80 -5.34
C GLY A 234 14.83 -29.23 -4.49
N VAL A 235 14.55 -27.92 -4.62
CA VAL A 235 13.43 -27.26 -3.93
C VAL A 235 12.08 -27.80 -4.40
N VAL A 236 11.93 -28.08 -5.70
CA VAL A 236 10.69 -28.64 -6.26
C VAL A 236 10.50 -30.09 -5.82
N CYS A 237 11.50 -30.96 -5.94
CA CYS A 237 11.36 -32.38 -5.60
C CYS A 237 11.05 -32.60 -4.11
N LEU A 238 11.66 -31.83 -3.22
CA LEU A 238 11.42 -31.96 -1.77
C LEU A 238 10.21 -31.16 -1.29
N GLY A 239 9.96 -29.99 -1.89
CA GLY A 239 8.90 -29.10 -1.46
C GLY A 239 7.52 -29.42 -2.05
N LEU A 240 7.47 -29.97 -3.26
CA LEU A 240 6.21 -30.22 -3.97
C LEU A 240 5.29 -31.22 -3.23
N PRO A 241 5.75 -32.34 -2.66
CA PRO A 241 4.87 -33.25 -1.93
C PRO A 241 4.21 -32.58 -0.71
N LEU A 242 4.99 -31.83 0.07
CA LEU A 242 4.49 -31.07 1.23
C LEU A 242 3.56 -29.93 0.80
N PHE A 243 3.86 -29.28 -0.33
CA PHE A 243 3.02 -28.24 -0.89
C PHE A 243 1.67 -28.79 -1.35
N LEU A 244 1.65 -29.93 -2.05
CA LEU A 244 0.42 -30.60 -2.48
C LEU A 244 -0.43 -31.03 -1.29
N LEU A 245 0.19 -31.59 -0.24
CA LEU A 245 -0.51 -31.91 1.01
C LEU A 245 -1.16 -30.66 1.61
N GLY A 246 -0.40 -29.56 1.70
CA GLY A 246 -0.92 -28.29 2.19
C GLY A 246 -2.02 -27.70 1.31
N LEU A 247 -1.94 -27.85 -0.02
CA LEU A 247 -2.98 -27.40 -0.94
C LEU A 247 -4.31 -28.14 -0.69
N VAL A 248 -4.24 -29.44 -0.42
CA VAL A 248 -5.42 -30.25 -0.08
C VAL A 248 -6.00 -29.82 1.27
N LEU A 249 -5.16 -29.62 2.29
CA LEU A 249 -5.61 -29.28 3.64
C LEU A 249 -6.07 -27.82 3.79
N PHE A 250 -5.49 -26.90 3.03
CA PHE A 250 -5.70 -25.46 3.19
C PHE A 250 -6.36 -24.78 1.98
N GLY A 251 -6.58 -25.50 0.88
CA GLY A 251 -7.23 -24.94 -0.32
C GLY A 251 -8.63 -24.39 -0.04
N VAL A 252 -9.45 -25.14 0.71
CA VAL A 252 -10.79 -24.70 1.11
C VAL A 252 -10.75 -23.49 2.06
N PRO A 253 -10.08 -23.53 3.23
CA PRO A 253 -10.07 -22.40 4.15
C PRO A 253 -9.40 -21.16 3.57
N TYR A 254 -8.48 -21.30 2.61
CA TYR A 254 -7.88 -20.18 1.90
C TYR A 254 -8.87 -19.43 0.99
N GLN A 255 -9.82 -20.15 0.38
CA GLN A 255 -10.79 -19.54 -0.54
C GLN A 255 -11.99 -18.89 0.17
N ILE A 256 -12.34 -19.35 1.37
CA ILE A 256 -13.49 -18.82 2.13
C ILE A 256 -13.40 -17.30 2.37
N PRO A 257 -12.29 -16.74 2.90
CA PRO A 257 -12.15 -15.29 3.08
C PRO A 257 -12.22 -14.50 1.78
N ARG A 258 -11.65 -15.05 0.69
CA ARG A 258 -11.68 -14.44 -0.64
C ARG A 258 -13.11 -14.35 -1.17
N LEU A 259 -13.89 -15.42 -1.06
CA LEU A 259 -15.28 -15.44 -1.50
C LEU A 259 -16.16 -14.53 -0.66
N ALA A 260 -15.94 -14.50 0.66
CA ALA A 260 -16.68 -13.61 1.57
C ALA A 260 -16.45 -12.14 1.24
N ALA A 261 -15.21 -11.75 0.97
CA ALA A 261 -14.85 -10.36 0.68
C ALA A 261 -15.33 -9.85 -0.69
N ARG A 262 -15.63 -10.73 -1.66
CA ARG A 262 -16.17 -10.31 -2.97
C ARG A 262 -17.50 -9.56 -2.88
N ARG A 263 -18.26 -9.76 -1.80
CA ARG A 263 -19.53 -9.07 -1.56
C ARG A 263 -19.35 -7.73 -0.84
N SER A 264 -18.12 -7.36 -0.50
CA SER A 264 -17.80 -6.17 0.28
C SER A 264 -17.17 -5.10 -0.59
N GLU A 265 -17.40 -3.84 -0.23
CA GLU A 265 -16.71 -2.69 -0.80
C GLU A 265 -15.20 -2.84 -0.66
N LEU A 266 -14.44 -2.37 -1.66
CA LEU A 266 -12.98 -2.48 -1.73
C LEU A 266 -12.29 -2.01 -0.43
N ASP A 267 -12.80 -0.93 0.16
CA ASP A 267 -12.24 -0.32 1.38
C ASP A 267 -12.36 -1.19 2.64
N VAL A 268 -13.23 -2.21 2.61
CA VAL A 268 -13.50 -3.11 3.75
C VAL A 268 -13.05 -4.54 3.44
N GLN A 269 -12.66 -4.85 2.20
CA GLN A 269 -12.27 -6.21 1.82
C GLN A 269 -11.12 -6.77 2.64
N GLY A 270 -10.09 -5.95 2.94
CA GLY A 270 -8.97 -6.37 3.79
C GLY A 270 -9.46 -6.81 5.17
N THR A 271 -10.32 -6.01 5.80
CA THR A 271 -10.93 -6.30 7.10
C THR A 271 -11.78 -7.57 7.06
N VAL A 272 -12.60 -7.76 6.02
CA VAL A 272 -13.41 -8.98 5.86
C VAL A 272 -12.53 -10.21 5.68
N LYS A 273 -11.50 -10.13 4.82
CA LYS A 273 -10.54 -11.22 4.64
C LYS A 273 -9.89 -11.59 5.97
N PHE A 274 -9.43 -10.61 6.75
CA PHE A 274 -8.82 -10.84 8.05
C PHE A 274 -9.77 -11.49 9.06
N LEU A 275 -10.96 -10.91 9.27
CA LEU A 275 -11.92 -11.40 10.26
C LEU A 275 -12.44 -12.81 9.91
N VAL A 276 -12.74 -13.04 8.63
CA VAL A 276 -13.18 -14.36 8.16
C VAL A 276 -12.03 -15.36 8.25
N ALA A 277 -10.80 -15.00 7.87
CA ALA A 277 -9.63 -15.88 8.02
C ALA A 277 -9.37 -16.25 9.48
N LEU A 278 -9.51 -15.29 10.41
CA LEU A 278 -9.38 -15.56 11.84
C LEU A 278 -10.44 -16.55 12.33
N ALA A 279 -11.71 -16.33 11.98
CA ALA A 279 -12.80 -17.24 12.36
C ALA A 279 -12.60 -18.65 11.75
N VAL A 280 -12.23 -18.72 10.47
CA VAL A 280 -11.94 -19.98 9.79
C VAL A 280 -10.76 -20.69 10.45
N ALA A 281 -9.67 -20.00 10.78
CA ALA A 281 -8.51 -20.60 11.43
C ALA A 281 -8.84 -21.19 12.82
N LEU A 282 -9.64 -20.47 13.62
CA LEU A 282 -10.07 -20.92 14.95
C LEU A 282 -10.96 -22.17 14.93
N VAL A 283 -11.64 -22.44 13.81
CA VAL A 283 -12.44 -23.66 13.63
C VAL A 283 -11.66 -24.75 12.92
N TRP A 284 -10.93 -24.39 11.86
CA TRP A 284 -10.26 -25.33 10.97
C TRP A 284 -9.08 -26.03 11.65
N TRP A 285 -8.27 -25.30 12.43
CA TRP A 285 -7.09 -25.90 13.08
C TRP A 285 -7.46 -26.91 14.18
N PRO A 286 -8.39 -26.60 15.12
CA PRO A 286 -8.90 -27.60 16.05
C PRO A 286 -9.65 -28.73 15.33
N GLY A 287 -10.41 -28.41 14.28
CA GLY A 287 -11.14 -29.40 13.48
C GLY A 287 -10.21 -30.44 12.83
N LEU A 288 -9.12 -29.99 12.19
CA LEU A 288 -8.09 -30.88 11.66
C LEU A 288 -7.45 -31.70 12.78
N THR A 289 -7.09 -31.06 13.89
CA THR A 289 -6.49 -31.75 15.04
C THR A 289 -7.38 -32.88 15.56
N ALA A 290 -8.68 -32.62 15.73
CA ALA A 290 -9.66 -33.60 16.17
C ALA A 290 -9.85 -34.72 15.12
N ALA A 291 -9.88 -34.39 13.83
CA ALA A 291 -10.01 -35.37 12.75
C ALA A 291 -8.80 -36.34 12.71
N PHE A 292 -7.58 -35.82 12.80
CA PHE A 292 -6.36 -36.64 12.85
C PHE A 292 -6.28 -37.49 14.12
N TRP A 293 -6.75 -36.98 15.25
CA TRP A 293 -6.88 -37.78 16.47
C TRP A 293 -7.89 -38.93 16.27
N ALA A 294 -9.09 -38.64 15.75
CA ALA A 294 -10.15 -39.63 15.59
C ALA A 294 -9.83 -40.73 14.57
N LEU A 295 -9.15 -40.38 13.46
CA LEU A 295 -8.78 -41.33 12.41
C LEU A 295 -7.54 -42.17 12.74
N GLY A 296 -6.75 -41.74 13.73
CA GLY A 296 -5.49 -42.37 14.09
C GLY A 296 -5.39 -42.64 15.59
N SER A 297 -4.45 -41.97 16.23
CA SER A 297 -4.18 -42.07 17.67
C SER A 297 -3.93 -40.68 18.24
N TRP A 298 -3.79 -40.58 19.56
CA TRP A 298 -3.44 -39.31 20.22
C TRP A 298 -2.15 -38.70 19.65
N GLY A 299 -1.20 -39.54 19.19
CA GLY A 299 0.04 -39.08 18.55
C GLY A 299 -0.21 -38.37 17.22
N TRP A 300 -1.18 -38.81 16.42
CA TRP A 300 -1.60 -38.11 15.20
C TRP A 300 -2.29 -36.78 15.51
N GLY A 301 -3.07 -36.73 16.59
CA GLY A 301 -3.65 -35.49 17.09
C GLY A 301 -2.58 -34.47 17.49
N VAL A 302 -1.59 -34.87 18.29
CA VAL A 302 -0.46 -34.01 18.68
C VAL A 302 0.37 -33.59 17.46
N GLY A 303 0.61 -34.52 16.54
CA GLY A 303 1.31 -34.24 15.27
C GLY A 303 0.58 -33.21 14.42
N ALA A 304 -0.75 -33.28 14.32
CA ALA A 304 -1.56 -32.30 13.61
C ALA A 304 -1.58 -30.94 14.32
N LEU A 305 -1.74 -30.92 15.64
CA LEU A 305 -1.75 -29.70 16.44
C LEU A 305 -0.46 -28.89 16.22
N LEU A 306 0.70 -29.55 16.26
CA LEU A 306 2.00 -28.91 16.09
C LEU A 306 2.42 -28.74 14.62
N GLY A 307 1.99 -29.63 13.74
CA GLY A 307 2.40 -29.66 12.33
C GLY A 307 1.57 -28.79 11.41
N VAL A 308 0.30 -28.51 11.73
CA VAL A 308 -0.59 -27.69 10.89
C VAL A 308 -0.06 -26.26 10.72
N PRO A 309 0.34 -25.51 11.77
CA PRO A 309 0.88 -24.16 11.59
C PRO A 309 2.13 -24.06 10.69
N PRO A 310 3.22 -24.84 10.91
CA PRO A 310 4.38 -24.78 10.03
C PRO A 310 4.08 -25.27 8.62
N LEU A 311 3.20 -26.27 8.45
CA LEU A 311 2.77 -26.70 7.13
C LEU A 311 2.00 -25.59 6.40
N ALA A 312 1.08 -24.90 7.06
CA ALA A 312 0.34 -23.78 6.47
C ALA A 312 1.26 -22.63 6.04
N LEU A 313 2.24 -22.26 6.88
CA LEU A 313 3.26 -21.26 6.55
C LEU A 313 4.14 -21.71 5.38
N PHE A 314 4.54 -22.98 5.36
CA PHE A 314 5.30 -23.56 4.26
C PHE A 314 4.50 -23.55 2.95
N THR A 315 3.23 -23.94 2.97
CA THR A 315 2.35 -23.91 1.80
C THR A 315 2.19 -22.50 1.25
N LEU A 316 2.00 -21.52 2.13
CA LEU A 316 1.92 -20.11 1.75
C LEU A 316 3.24 -19.65 1.10
N TYR A 317 4.38 -19.86 1.77
CA TYR A 317 5.69 -19.50 1.25
C TYR A 317 5.99 -20.15 -0.12
N PHE A 318 5.70 -21.45 -0.25
CA PHE A 318 5.91 -22.17 -1.49
C PHE A 318 4.97 -21.68 -2.59
N SER A 319 3.71 -21.34 -2.27
CA SER A 319 2.77 -20.77 -3.25
C SER A 319 3.25 -19.43 -3.82
N GLU A 320 3.81 -18.56 -2.97
CA GLU A 320 4.37 -17.26 -3.38
C GLU A 320 5.64 -17.44 -4.22
N ARG A 321 6.46 -18.44 -3.91
CA ARG A 321 7.64 -18.74 -4.70
C ARG A 321 7.31 -19.42 -6.03
N TRP A 322 6.26 -20.23 -6.05
CA TRP A 322 5.82 -20.95 -7.24
C TRP A 322 5.30 -20.01 -8.33
N SER A 323 4.62 -18.91 -7.97
CA SER A 323 4.22 -17.89 -8.94
C SER A 323 5.42 -17.22 -9.60
N VAL A 324 6.48 -16.90 -8.84
CA VAL A 324 7.73 -16.34 -9.36
C VAL A 324 8.44 -17.34 -10.29
N LEU A 325 8.53 -18.61 -9.89
CA LEU A 325 9.14 -19.65 -10.74
C LEU A 325 8.37 -19.83 -12.07
N TRP A 326 7.04 -19.78 -12.05
CA TRP A 326 6.23 -19.85 -13.26
C TRP A 326 6.39 -18.63 -14.16
N HIS A 327 6.52 -17.43 -13.58
CA HIS A 327 6.85 -16.21 -14.32
C HIS A 327 8.17 -16.37 -15.06
N ASP A 328 9.24 -16.74 -14.34
CA ASP A 328 10.58 -16.96 -14.93
C ASP A 328 10.56 -18.00 -16.06
N ILE A 329 9.85 -19.11 -15.86
CA ILE A 329 9.70 -20.17 -16.88
C ILE A 329 8.95 -19.63 -18.10
N THR A 330 7.85 -18.90 -17.89
CA THR A 330 7.02 -18.37 -18.98
C THR A 330 7.80 -17.34 -19.81
N VAL A 331 8.51 -16.44 -19.14
CA VAL A 331 9.42 -15.46 -19.75
C VAL A 331 10.54 -16.16 -20.51
N PHE A 332 11.17 -17.18 -19.92
CA PHE A 332 12.24 -17.95 -20.57
C PHE A 332 11.75 -18.62 -21.86
N PHE A 333 10.57 -19.24 -21.87
CA PHE A 333 10.01 -19.85 -23.08
C PHE A 333 9.47 -18.82 -24.08
N SER A 334 8.93 -17.69 -23.63
CA SER A 334 8.38 -16.65 -24.51
C SER A 334 9.47 -15.83 -25.21
N LEU A 335 10.57 -15.52 -24.50
CA LEU A 335 11.70 -14.73 -25.00
C LEU A 335 12.86 -15.59 -25.53
N GLY A 336 13.04 -16.81 -25.03
CA GLY A 336 14.18 -17.67 -25.33
C GLY A 336 14.33 -18.04 -26.81
N ASN A 337 13.23 -18.04 -27.58
CA ASN A 337 13.23 -18.39 -29.00
C ASN A 337 12.90 -17.21 -29.94
N ARG A 338 12.81 -15.96 -29.42
CA ARG A 338 12.37 -14.78 -30.17
C ARG A 338 13.38 -13.62 -30.12
N SER A 339 14.59 -13.85 -30.63
CA SER A 339 15.69 -12.87 -30.63
C SER A 339 15.33 -11.50 -31.22
N ARG A 340 14.54 -11.47 -32.31
CA ARG A 340 14.06 -10.21 -32.93
C ARG A 340 13.10 -9.42 -32.02
N LEU A 341 12.17 -10.10 -31.36
CA LEU A 341 11.23 -9.47 -30.44
C LEU A 341 11.97 -8.91 -29.22
N LYS A 342 12.92 -9.68 -28.69
CA LYS A 342 13.78 -9.25 -27.58
C LYS A 342 14.57 -7.99 -27.95
N ALA A 343 15.19 -7.96 -29.12
CA ALA A 343 15.95 -6.81 -29.58
C ALA A 343 15.06 -5.55 -29.76
N LEU A 344 13.85 -5.71 -30.29
CA LEU A 344 12.90 -4.60 -30.45
C LEU A 344 12.44 -4.05 -29.09
N LEU A 345 12.05 -4.93 -28.16
CA LEU A 345 11.64 -4.51 -26.82
C LEU A 345 12.78 -3.86 -26.03
N GLN A 346 14.02 -4.34 -26.23
CA GLN A 346 15.19 -3.73 -25.62
C GLN A 346 15.43 -2.33 -26.19
N ALA A 347 15.37 -2.15 -27.51
CA ALA A 347 15.55 -0.84 -28.14
C ALA A 347 14.45 0.16 -27.70
N ASP A 348 13.19 -0.26 -27.69
CA ASP A 348 12.07 0.55 -27.20
C ASP A 348 12.26 0.94 -25.72
N GLY A 349 12.65 -0.03 -24.88
CA GLY A 349 12.89 0.18 -23.45
C GLY A 349 14.06 1.12 -23.20
N GLU A 350 15.15 0.99 -23.94
CA GLU A 350 16.32 1.89 -23.86
C GLU A 350 15.94 3.32 -24.26
N GLN A 351 15.20 3.50 -25.36
CA GLN A 351 14.74 4.82 -25.79
C GLN A 351 13.84 5.49 -24.75
N LEU A 352 12.85 4.76 -24.22
CA LEU A 352 11.95 5.28 -23.19
C LEU A 352 12.70 5.60 -21.90
N SER A 353 13.64 4.74 -21.48
CA SER A 353 14.45 4.97 -20.28
C SER A 353 15.31 6.23 -20.38
N LEU A 354 15.85 6.53 -21.58
CA LEU A 354 16.60 7.75 -21.87
C LEU A 354 15.72 9.00 -21.79
N GLU A 355 14.53 8.93 -22.37
CA GLU A 355 13.58 10.04 -22.32
C GLU A 355 13.12 10.33 -20.89
N LEU A 356 12.81 9.29 -20.12
CA LEU A 356 12.43 9.40 -18.71
C LEU A 356 13.57 9.94 -17.85
N GLU A 357 14.82 9.54 -18.09
CA GLU A 357 15.99 10.11 -17.39
C GLU A 357 16.14 11.61 -17.68
N ARG A 358 15.95 12.03 -18.94
CA ARG A 358 15.98 13.46 -19.30
C ARG A 358 14.88 14.24 -18.60
N LEU A 359 13.64 13.73 -18.60
CA LEU A 359 12.51 14.34 -17.91
C LEU A 359 12.75 14.40 -16.39
N ALA A 360 13.27 13.31 -15.81
CA ALA A 360 13.62 13.28 -14.40
C ALA A 360 14.63 14.39 -14.07
N ASN A 361 15.68 14.56 -14.88
CA ASN A 361 16.68 15.62 -14.67
C ASN A 361 16.11 17.04 -14.90
N GLU A 362 15.22 17.23 -15.88
CA GLU A 362 14.54 18.50 -16.15
C GLU A 362 13.68 18.97 -14.97
N TYR A 363 12.94 18.05 -14.36
CA TYR A 363 11.99 18.36 -13.28
C TYR A 363 12.55 18.15 -11.87
N ARG A 364 13.67 17.43 -11.69
CA ARG A 364 14.26 17.12 -10.38
C ARG A 364 14.46 18.36 -9.52
N VAL A 365 15.09 19.40 -10.07
CA VAL A 365 15.38 20.64 -9.33
C VAL A 365 14.10 21.31 -8.83
N ARG A 366 13.00 21.25 -9.61
CA ARG A 366 11.70 21.84 -9.23
C ARG A 366 10.96 20.98 -8.20
N LEU A 367 11.13 19.65 -8.26
CA LEU A 367 10.52 18.70 -7.33
C LEU A 367 11.26 18.61 -5.98
N GLU A 368 12.56 18.85 -5.97
CA GLU A 368 13.41 18.89 -4.78
C GLU A 368 13.44 20.26 -4.11
N SER A 369 13.08 21.32 -4.85
CA SER A 369 12.85 22.64 -4.25
C SER A 369 11.61 22.54 -3.35
N PRO A 370 11.75 22.63 -2.02
CA PRO A 370 10.59 22.64 -1.14
C PRO A 370 9.80 23.91 -1.46
N SER A 371 8.64 23.75 -2.08
CA SER A 371 7.59 24.76 -2.26
C SER A 371 8.09 26.19 -2.05
N ALA A 372 8.67 26.79 -3.09
CA ALA A 372 8.94 28.23 -3.15
C ALA A 372 7.62 29.02 -3.28
N SER A 373 6.64 28.68 -2.46
CA SER A 373 5.46 29.47 -2.14
C SER A 373 5.49 29.74 -0.63
N ARG A 374 6.55 30.42 -0.20
CA ARG A 374 6.46 31.36 0.92
C ARG A 374 5.93 32.65 0.32
N GLY A 375 4.63 32.83 0.40
CA GLY A 375 3.90 34.04 0.03
C GLY A 375 2.69 34.13 0.92
#